data_AF-A0A6P8ZL50-F1
#
_entry.id   AF-A0A6P8ZL50-F1
#
_cell.length_a   1.000
_cell.length_b   1.000
_cell.length_c   1.000
_cell.angle_alpha   90.00
_cell.angle_beta   90.00
_cell.angle_gamma   90.00
#
_symmetry.space_group_name_H-M   'P 1'
#
loop_
_entity.id
_entity.type
_entity.pdbx_description
1 polymer ?
#
loop_
_entity_poly.entity_id
_entity_poly.type
_entity_poly.pdbx_seq_one_letter_code
_entity_poly.pdbx_strand_id
1 'polypeptide(L)'
;MKGFFTAELREDGKRVGFDIISLDGNRCPLARIGIDSEGTGPKVGQYVVKSFESVALPILQTEMSHVTVLDEVGKMELFSQRFELAVKNVFATNTSILGTIPLQKGRPIPLVEFIRTHPSVKLFTVDYKNRDSVPYEIVNLLASAGESHGKP
;
A
#
# COMPACT_ATOMS: atom_id res chain seq x y z
N MET A 1 -9.09 -11.56 -5.40
CA MET A 1 -8.31 -10.54 -4.66
C MET A 1 -7.76 -9.57 -5.69
N LYS A 2 -7.64 -8.29 -5.33
CA LYS A 2 -6.93 -7.30 -6.14
C LYS A 2 -5.96 -6.55 -5.23
N GLY A 3 -5.05 -5.78 -5.80
CA GLY A 3 -4.11 -5.01 -4.98
C GLY A 3 -2.76 -4.87 -5.64
N PHE A 4 -1.85 -4.28 -4.90
CA PHE A 4 -0.45 -4.20 -5.27
C PHE A 4 0.44 -4.28 -4.04
N PHE A 5 1.70 -4.59 -4.27
CA PHE A 5 2.77 -4.55 -3.29
C PHE A 5 3.96 -3.76 -3.84
N THR A 6 4.84 -3.35 -2.93
CA THR A 6 6.01 -2.54 -3.25
C THR A 6 7.26 -3.40 -3.20
N ALA A 7 8.04 -3.39 -4.27
CA ALA A 7 9.26 -4.17 -4.37
C ALA A 7 10.49 -3.25 -4.47
N GLU A 8 11.55 -3.57 -3.71
CA GLU A 8 12.84 -2.90 -3.87
C GLU A 8 13.46 -3.25 -5.23
N LEU A 9 13.88 -2.24 -5.97
CA LEU A 9 14.74 -2.40 -7.14
C LEU A 9 16.20 -2.25 -6.71
N ARG A 10 17.00 -3.28 -6.99
CA ARG A 10 18.44 -3.31 -6.68
C ARG A 10 19.26 -3.58 -7.94
N GLU A 11 20.34 -2.85 -8.11
CA GLU A 11 21.36 -3.02 -9.15
C GLU A 11 22.72 -3.10 -8.46
N ASP A 12 23.54 -4.09 -8.82
CA ASP A 12 24.87 -4.33 -8.21
C ASP A 12 24.86 -4.33 -6.67
N GLY A 13 23.80 -4.92 -6.08
CA GLY A 13 23.61 -4.98 -4.63
C GLY A 13 23.19 -3.67 -3.97
N LYS A 14 23.07 -2.57 -4.72
CA LYS A 14 22.61 -1.26 -4.23
C LYS A 14 21.14 -1.06 -4.56
N ARG A 15 20.35 -0.56 -3.60
CA ARG A 15 18.96 -0.18 -3.87
C ARG A 15 18.92 1.09 -4.71
N VAL A 16 18.36 0.97 -5.91
CA VAL A 16 18.24 2.07 -6.89
C VAL A 16 16.81 2.60 -7.01
N GLY A 17 15.83 1.93 -6.39
CA GLY A 17 14.45 2.41 -6.39
C GLY A 17 13.46 1.44 -5.80
N PHE A 18 12.19 1.71 -6.09
CA PHE A 18 11.04 0.92 -5.69
C PHE A 18 10.06 0.83 -6.85
N ASP A 19 9.37 -0.30 -6.97
CA ASP A 19 8.31 -0.53 -7.94
C ASP A 19 7.00 -0.90 -7.26
N ILE A 20 5.91 -0.46 -7.85
CA ILE A 20 4.59 -1.04 -7.57
C ILE A 20 4.42 -2.24 -8.49
N ILE A 21 4.03 -3.36 -7.90
CA ILE A 21 3.68 -4.60 -8.60
C ILE A 21 2.27 -4.98 -8.21
N SER A 22 1.36 -5.00 -9.18
CA SER A 22 0.00 -5.46 -8.96
C SER A 22 -0.05 -6.99 -8.82
N LEU A 23 -1.11 -7.49 -8.18
CA LEU A 23 -1.28 -8.94 -7.99
C LEU A 23 -1.47 -9.72 -9.30
N ASP A 24 -1.83 -9.05 -10.40
CA ASP A 24 -1.90 -9.62 -11.75
C ASP A 24 -0.58 -9.49 -12.54
N GLY A 25 0.48 -8.94 -11.92
CA GLY A 25 1.84 -8.93 -12.46
C GLY A 25 2.25 -7.67 -13.21
N ASN A 26 1.38 -6.66 -13.32
CA ASN A 26 1.75 -5.37 -13.89
C ASN A 26 2.70 -4.62 -12.97
N ARG A 27 3.79 -4.10 -13.53
CA ARG A 27 4.86 -3.43 -12.78
C ARG A 27 5.11 -2.02 -13.29
N CYS A 28 5.24 -1.06 -12.38
CA CYS A 28 5.67 0.29 -12.73
C CYS A 28 6.63 0.90 -11.71
N PRO A 29 7.46 1.88 -12.13
CA PRO A 29 8.29 2.65 -11.22
C PRO A 29 7.48 3.43 -10.19
N LEU A 30 7.73 3.19 -8.90
CA LEU A 30 7.27 4.04 -7.80
C LEU A 30 8.24 5.18 -7.56
N ALA A 31 9.52 4.84 -7.38
CA ALA A 31 10.57 5.81 -7.14
C ALA A 31 11.93 5.31 -7.64
N ARG A 32 12.81 6.24 -8.00
CA ARG A 32 14.19 5.95 -8.47
C ARG A 32 15.17 6.92 -7.83
N ILE A 33 16.42 6.50 -7.67
CA ILE A 33 17.53 7.45 -7.42
C ILE A 33 17.55 8.43 -8.60
N GLY A 34 17.75 9.72 -8.32
CA GLY A 34 17.76 10.78 -9.33
C GLY A 34 18.94 10.71 -10.30
N ILE A 35 18.95 9.70 -11.18
CA ILE A 35 19.96 9.49 -12.22
C ILE A 35 19.57 10.22 -13.52
N ASP A 36 18.28 10.51 -13.72
CA ASP A 36 17.81 11.19 -14.93
C ASP A 36 17.70 12.70 -14.71
N SER A 37 18.16 13.48 -15.70
CA SER A 37 18.01 14.93 -15.83
C SER A 37 16.54 15.43 -15.85
N GLU A 38 15.55 14.53 -15.76
CA GLU A 38 14.11 14.81 -15.60
C GLU A 38 13.64 14.80 -14.14
N GLY A 39 14.44 15.38 -13.23
CA GLY A 39 14.20 15.39 -11.78
C GLY A 39 13.03 16.26 -11.30
N THR A 40 11.89 16.27 -12.00
CA THR A 40 10.73 17.15 -11.74
C THR A 40 9.71 16.56 -10.75
N GLY A 41 9.93 15.34 -10.27
CA GLY A 41 9.06 14.68 -9.30
C GLY A 41 9.38 15.04 -7.84
N PRO A 42 8.43 14.87 -6.91
CA PRO A 42 8.68 15.03 -5.49
C PRO A 42 9.74 14.07 -4.96
N LYS A 43 10.48 14.50 -3.94
CA LYS A 43 11.64 13.75 -3.41
C LYS A 43 11.39 13.22 -2.00
N VAL A 44 11.84 11.99 -1.77
CA VAL A 44 11.93 11.36 -0.44
C VAL A 44 13.36 10.84 -0.25
N GLY A 45 14.17 11.56 0.52
CA GLY A 45 15.59 11.27 0.64
C GLY A 45 16.28 11.41 -0.73
N GLN A 46 16.95 10.36 -1.18
CA GLN A 46 17.62 10.31 -2.48
C GLN A 46 16.70 9.90 -3.65
N TYR A 47 15.44 9.52 -3.37
CA TYR A 47 14.52 8.98 -4.37
C TYR A 47 13.58 10.06 -4.90
N VAL A 48 13.39 10.07 -6.22
CA VAL A 48 12.39 10.85 -6.94
C VAL A 48 11.18 9.95 -7.19
N VAL A 49 10.01 10.37 -6.74
CA VAL A 49 8.74 9.66 -6.97
C VAL A 49 8.35 9.81 -8.44
N LYS A 50 8.07 8.68 -9.09
CA LYS A 50 7.68 8.57 -10.49
C LYS A 50 6.15 8.40 -10.60
N SER A 51 5.61 8.42 -11.80
CA SER A 51 4.15 8.29 -12.03
C SER A 51 3.70 6.83 -11.91
N PHE A 52 3.29 6.44 -10.71
CA PHE A 52 2.78 5.10 -10.40
C PHE A 52 1.25 4.98 -10.53
N GLU A 53 0.57 6.13 -10.66
CA GLU A 53 -0.90 6.24 -10.69
C GLU A 53 -1.55 5.37 -11.78
N SER A 54 -0.86 5.18 -12.91
CA SER A 54 -1.35 4.37 -14.03
C SER A 54 -1.59 2.91 -13.67
N VAL A 55 -0.91 2.39 -12.64
CA VAL A 55 -1.10 1.03 -12.13
C VAL A 55 -1.94 1.06 -10.85
N ALA A 56 -1.63 1.95 -9.91
CA ALA A 56 -2.30 1.94 -8.61
C ALA A 56 -3.77 2.37 -8.66
N LEU A 57 -4.12 3.40 -9.44
CA LEU A 57 -5.50 3.94 -9.45
C LEU A 57 -6.51 2.95 -10.03
N PRO A 58 -6.27 2.29 -11.18
CA PRO A 58 -7.22 1.30 -11.71
C PRO A 58 -7.52 0.17 -10.70
N ILE A 59 -6.52 -0.27 -9.94
CA ILE A 59 -6.68 -1.30 -8.90
C ILE A 59 -7.62 -0.82 -7.80
N LEU A 60 -7.43 0.42 -7.32
CA LEU A 60 -8.26 0.99 -6.26
C LEU A 60 -9.70 1.25 -6.72
N GLN A 61 -9.90 1.62 -7.98
CA GLN A 61 -11.21 2.01 -8.54
C GLN A 61 -12.07 0.83 -9.02
N THR A 62 -11.50 -0.37 -9.15
CA THR A 62 -12.26 -1.56 -9.59
C THR A 62 -13.24 -2.03 -8.50
N GLU A 63 -14.54 -2.18 -8.77
CA GLU A 63 -15.51 -2.50 -7.71
C GLU A 63 -15.50 -3.96 -7.23
N MET A 64 -14.95 -4.89 -8.01
CA MET A 64 -15.11 -6.33 -7.78
C MET A 64 -13.91 -6.97 -7.07
N SER A 65 -13.87 -6.94 -5.73
CA SER A 65 -13.01 -7.86 -4.97
C SER A 65 -13.45 -8.05 -3.53
N HIS A 66 -13.33 -9.27 -3.01
CA HIS A 66 -13.52 -9.53 -1.58
C HIS A 66 -12.39 -8.96 -0.71
N VAL A 67 -11.16 -8.91 -1.24
CA VAL A 67 -9.97 -8.43 -0.54
C VAL A 67 -9.13 -7.54 -1.47
N THR A 68 -8.77 -6.35 -0.96
CA THR A 68 -7.84 -5.40 -1.57
C THR A 68 -6.53 -5.37 -0.80
N VAL A 69 -5.41 -5.64 -1.47
CA VAL A 69 -4.05 -5.60 -0.88
C VAL A 69 -3.34 -4.29 -1.21
N LEU A 70 -2.82 -3.60 -0.18
CA LEU A 70 -2.11 -2.33 -0.29
C LEU A 70 -0.81 -2.37 0.55
N ASP A 71 0.28 -2.76 -0.08
CA ASP A 71 1.61 -2.81 0.55
C ASP A 71 2.56 -1.85 -0.18
N GLU A 72 3.01 -0.70 0.32
CA GLU A 72 2.85 0.01 1.59
C GLU A 72 2.06 1.31 1.32
N VAL A 73 1.25 1.79 2.28
CA VAL A 73 0.65 3.14 2.19
C VAL A 73 1.49 4.10 3.01
N GLY A 74 2.48 4.73 2.36
CA GLY A 74 3.53 5.49 3.02
C GLY A 74 3.72 6.89 2.46
N LYS A 75 4.94 7.41 2.65
CA LYS A 75 5.29 8.79 2.32
C LYS A 75 5.40 9.03 0.81
N MET A 76 5.78 8.01 0.03
CA MET A 76 6.04 8.16 -1.40
C MET A 76 4.73 8.26 -2.20
N GLU A 77 3.71 7.52 -1.78
CA GLU A 77 2.41 7.46 -2.45
C GLU A 77 1.60 8.74 -2.25
N LEU A 78 1.86 9.47 -1.17
CA LEU A 78 1.13 10.70 -0.80
C LEU A 78 1.47 11.94 -1.61
N PHE A 79 2.44 11.83 -2.49
CA PHE A 79 2.63 12.84 -3.52
C PHE A 79 1.54 12.79 -4.60
N SER A 80 0.71 11.74 -4.62
CA SER A 80 -0.50 11.67 -5.42
C SER A 80 -1.74 11.91 -4.55
N GLN A 81 -2.36 13.09 -4.70
CA GLN A 81 -3.67 13.37 -4.10
C GLN A 81 -4.75 12.42 -4.64
N ARG A 82 -4.65 12.00 -5.91
CA ARG A 82 -5.58 11.05 -6.53
C ARG A 82 -5.50 9.70 -5.85
N PHE A 83 -4.29 9.24 -5.52
CA PHE A 83 -4.09 8.01 -4.78
C PHE A 83 -4.63 8.11 -3.36
N GLU A 84 -4.37 9.21 -2.65
CA GLU A 84 -4.92 9.43 -1.31
C GLU A 84 -6.44 9.34 -1.29
N LEU A 85 -7.11 10.02 -2.24
CA LEU A 85 -8.56 9.97 -2.37
C LEU A 85 -9.05 8.55 -2.72
N ALA A 86 -8.36 7.86 -3.64
CA ALA A 86 -8.72 6.50 -4.01
C ALA A 86 -8.62 5.53 -2.83
N VAL A 87 -7.57 5.63 -1.99
CA VAL A 87 -7.45 4.83 -0.76
C VAL A 87 -8.61 5.13 0.18
N LYS A 88 -8.91 6.40 0.47
CA LYS A 88 -10.05 6.78 1.33
C LYS A 88 -11.38 6.22 0.80
N ASN A 89 -11.59 6.22 -0.51
CA ASN A 89 -12.78 5.66 -1.13
C ASN A 89 -12.88 4.13 -0.91
N VAL A 90 -11.76 3.39 -0.96
CA VAL A 90 -11.78 1.94 -0.66
C VAL A 90 -12.25 1.69 0.78
N PHE A 91 -11.85 2.53 1.75
CA PHE A 91 -12.33 2.45 3.13
C PHE A 91 -13.83 2.75 3.30
N ALA A 92 -14.47 3.38 2.32
CA ALA A 92 -15.91 3.60 2.29
C ALA A 92 -16.70 2.45 1.64
N THR A 93 -16.02 1.43 1.12
CA THR A 93 -16.66 0.25 0.51
C THR A 93 -16.76 -0.93 1.49
N ASN A 94 -17.59 -1.93 1.15
CA ASN A 94 -17.68 -3.20 1.89
C ASN A 94 -16.55 -4.21 1.54
N THR A 95 -15.39 -3.73 1.09
CA THR A 95 -14.25 -4.59 0.74
C THR A 95 -13.34 -4.77 1.93
N SER A 96 -12.85 -6.00 2.16
CA SER A 96 -11.78 -6.20 3.15
C SER A 96 -10.47 -5.62 2.64
N ILE A 97 -9.75 -4.88 3.48
CA ILE A 97 -8.46 -4.28 3.14
C ILE A 97 -7.37 -4.98 3.95
N LEU A 98 -6.35 -5.46 3.25
CA LEU A 98 -5.09 -5.90 3.84
C LEU A 98 -4.01 -4.93 3.40
N GLY A 99 -3.31 -4.28 4.33
CA GLY A 99 -2.24 -3.38 3.94
C GLY A 99 -1.23 -3.13 5.04
N THR A 100 -0.12 -2.53 4.64
CA THR A 100 0.96 -2.12 5.53
C THR A 100 1.05 -0.60 5.55
N ILE A 101 1.36 -0.06 6.73
CA ILE A 101 1.64 1.37 6.93
C ILE A 101 2.97 1.50 7.65
N PRO A 102 3.76 2.55 7.37
CA PRO A 102 5.01 2.76 8.07
C PRO A 102 4.77 2.98 9.56
N LEU A 103 5.70 2.50 10.38
CA LEU A 103 5.80 2.93 11.77
C LEU A 103 5.96 4.44 11.81
N GLN A 104 5.27 5.10 12.74
CA GLN A 104 5.32 6.55 12.84
C GLN A 104 6.72 6.96 13.30
N LYS A 105 7.48 7.56 12.39
CA LYS A 105 8.81 8.12 12.64
C LYS A 105 8.83 9.55 12.12
N GLY A 106 8.98 10.52 13.01
CA GLY A 106 8.97 11.94 12.67
C GLY A 106 7.56 12.50 12.51
N ARG A 107 7.37 13.36 11.49
CA ARG A 107 6.09 14.07 11.31
C ARG A 107 4.96 13.09 10.94
N PRO A 108 3.78 13.21 11.58
CA PRO A 108 2.61 12.40 11.22
C PRO A 108 2.25 12.58 9.76
N ILE A 109 1.84 11.47 9.14
CA ILE A 109 1.44 11.42 7.76
C ILE A 109 -0.10 11.32 7.74
N PRO A 110 -0.85 12.30 7.20
CA PRO A 110 -2.30 12.35 7.36
C PRO A 110 -3.05 11.07 6.94
N LEU A 111 -2.72 10.48 5.79
CA LEU A 111 -3.36 9.23 5.35
C LEU A 111 -3.00 8.03 6.24
N VAL A 112 -1.75 7.97 6.71
CA VAL A 112 -1.30 6.91 7.62
C VAL A 112 -2.06 6.99 8.94
N GLU A 113 -2.23 8.21 9.48
CA GLU A 113 -3.01 8.42 10.70
C GLU A 113 -4.50 8.12 10.48
N PHE A 114 -5.06 8.51 9.31
CA PHE A 114 -6.42 8.12 8.92
C PHE A 114 -6.60 6.60 8.95
N ILE A 115 -5.70 5.84 8.33
CA ILE A 115 -5.76 4.37 8.31
C ILE A 115 -5.60 3.81 9.73
N ARG A 116 -4.58 4.29 10.46
CA ARG A 116 -4.22 3.79 11.80
C ARG A 116 -5.35 3.97 12.82
N THR A 117 -6.07 5.07 12.74
CA THR A 117 -7.13 5.43 13.70
C THR A 117 -8.52 5.06 13.21
N HIS A 118 -8.64 4.46 12.02
CA HIS A 118 -9.93 4.11 11.44
C HIS A 118 -10.66 3.07 12.31
N PRO A 119 -11.94 3.27 12.67
CA PRO A 119 -12.66 2.38 13.59
C PRO A 119 -12.78 0.92 13.12
N SER A 120 -12.75 0.68 11.81
CA SER A 120 -12.80 -0.67 11.22
C SER A 120 -11.44 -1.35 11.05
N VAL A 121 -10.33 -0.69 11.42
CA VAL A 121 -8.98 -1.23 11.22
C VAL A 121 -8.53 -2.02 12.44
N LYS A 122 -8.14 -3.27 12.21
CA LYS A 122 -7.35 -4.05 13.17
C LYS A 122 -5.87 -3.86 12.88
N LEU A 123 -5.18 -3.12 13.76
CA LEU A 123 -3.75 -2.85 13.61
C LEU A 123 -2.89 -3.96 14.24
N PHE A 124 -1.93 -4.47 13.47
CA PHE A 124 -0.90 -5.39 13.93
C PHE A 124 0.47 -4.72 13.88
N THR A 125 1.13 -4.58 15.04
CA THR A 125 2.52 -4.15 15.09
C THR A 125 3.41 -5.38 14.98
N VAL A 126 4.08 -5.54 13.85
CA VAL A 126 4.95 -6.70 13.58
C VAL A 126 6.35 -6.44 14.14
N ASP A 127 6.88 -7.42 14.88
CA ASP A 127 8.24 -7.46 15.40
C ASP A 127 8.89 -8.83 15.10
N TYR A 128 10.13 -9.02 15.55
CA TYR A 128 10.87 -10.27 15.29
C TYR A 128 10.21 -11.51 15.90
N LYS A 129 9.48 -11.35 17.01
CA LYS A 129 8.88 -12.45 17.77
C LYS A 129 7.56 -12.92 17.16
N ASN A 130 6.80 -12.00 16.55
CA ASN A 130 5.46 -12.28 16.03
C ASN A 130 5.37 -12.38 14.50
N ARG A 131 6.45 -12.08 13.75
CA ARG A 131 6.47 -12.08 12.27
C ARG A 131 5.92 -13.36 11.64
N ASP A 132 6.15 -14.51 12.29
CA ASP A 132 5.79 -15.81 11.77
C ASP A 132 4.35 -16.23 12.18
N SER A 133 3.78 -15.61 13.22
CA SER A 133 2.42 -15.91 13.70
C SER A 133 1.35 -14.97 13.13
N VAL A 134 1.68 -13.69 12.98
CA VAL A 134 0.75 -12.65 12.50
C VAL A 134 0.07 -12.99 11.16
N PRO A 135 0.75 -13.59 10.17
CA PRO A 135 0.09 -13.98 8.92
C PRO A 135 -1.12 -14.91 9.15
N TYR A 136 -1.03 -15.86 10.08
CA TYR A 136 -2.14 -16.78 10.39
C TYR A 136 -3.31 -16.03 11.05
N GLU A 137 -3.03 -15.10 11.95
CA GLU A 137 -4.05 -14.26 12.59
C GLU A 137 -4.79 -13.40 11.56
N ILE A 138 -4.06 -12.81 10.61
CA ILE A 138 -4.63 -12.00 9.52
C ILE A 138 -5.54 -12.86 8.63
N VAL A 139 -5.09 -14.05 8.23
CA VAL A 139 -5.88 -14.95 7.38
C VAL A 139 -7.18 -15.36 8.07
N ASN A 140 -7.12 -15.69 9.36
CA ASN A 140 -8.32 -16.04 10.13
C ASN A 140 -9.32 -14.88 10.23
N LEU A 141 -8.84 -13.66 10.45
CA LEU A 141 -9.68 -12.46 10.47
C LEU A 141 -10.36 -12.23 9.12
N LEU A 142 -9.60 -12.30 8.02
CA LEU A 142 -10.14 -12.10 6.67
C LEU A 142 -11.17 -13.18 6.30
N ALA A 143 -10.94 -14.43 6.69
CA ALA A 143 -11.90 -15.52 6.48
C ALA A 143 -13.22 -15.26 7.24
N SER A 144 -13.13 -14.88 8.52
CA SER A 144 -14.32 -14.61 9.35
C SER A 144 -15.14 -13.40 8.88
N ALA A 145 -14.48 -12.37 8.33
CA ALA A 145 -15.13 -11.21 7.75
C ALA A 145 -15.95 -11.59 6.49
N GLY A 146 -15.40 -12.47 5.65
CA GLY A 146 -16.08 -12.98 4.44
C GLY A 146 -17.36 -13.77 4.73
N GLU A 147 -17.42 -14.50 5.84
CA GLU A 147 -18.60 -15.31 6.23
C GLU A 147 -19.78 -14.44 6.71
N SER A 148 -19.49 -13.31 7.35
CA SER A 148 -20.52 -12.37 7.84
C SER A 148 -21.28 -11.62 6.72
N HIS A 149 -20.74 -11.61 5.51
CA HIS A 149 -21.34 -10.97 4.33
C HIS A 149 -22.10 -11.96 3.43
N GLY A 150 -22.23 -13.23 3.87
CA GLY A 150 -22.85 -14.32 3.12
C GLY A 150 -24.21 -14.80 3.63
N LYS A 151 -24.85 -14.13 4.59
CA LYS A 151 -26.24 -14.46 4.98
C LYS A 151 -27.24 -13.62 4.18
N PRO A 152 -28.17 -14.25 3.44
CA PRO A 152 -29.25 -13.58 2.74
C PRO A 152 -30.23 -12.89 3.69
#